data_AF-A0A7W7YPW7-F1
#
_entry.id   AF-A0A7W7YPW7-F1
#
_cell.length_a   1.000
_cell.length_b   1.000
_cell.length_c   1.000
_cell.angle_alpha   90.00
_cell.angle_beta   90.00
_cell.angle_gamma   90.00
#
_symmetry.space_group_name_H-M   'P 1'
#
loop_
_entity.id
_entity.type
_entity.pdbx_description
1 polymer ?
#
loop_
_entity_poly.entity_id
_entity_poly.type
_entity_poly.pdbx_seq_one_letter_code
_entity_poly.pdbx_strand_id
1 'polypeptide(L)'
;MSADAFALLGLSPSAALNEELLQSAYLNATRSAHPDQYGGDATLSADLNAALETLKSPVTRLKHLIEQHSDTPWRAVPLDAALMSLFEKVGPLLQSVQVFLKKKQTATTALSKALLAGEEMRLREALEELGSQIENAWLQMESQLGPYDARIASGDEHVWPELQAVQARLAYLSKWRAQIREALLGLML
;
A
#
# COMPACT_ATOMS: atom_id res chain seq x y z
N MET A 1 -16.04 -6.75 -16.33
CA MET A 1 -15.61 -5.58 -15.54
C MET A 1 -16.17 -5.77 -14.14
N SER A 2 -15.34 -5.62 -13.10
CA SER A 2 -15.83 -5.64 -11.71
C SER A 2 -16.74 -4.43 -11.48
N ALA A 3 -17.69 -4.53 -10.56
CA ALA A 3 -18.53 -3.40 -10.17
C ALA A 3 -17.66 -2.23 -9.67
N ASP A 4 -18.08 -1.00 -9.96
CA ASP A 4 -17.36 0.18 -9.49
C ASP A 4 -17.54 0.37 -7.98
N ALA A 5 -16.47 0.18 -7.22
CA ALA A 5 -16.41 0.35 -5.78
C ALA A 5 -16.80 1.78 -5.31
N PHE A 6 -16.50 2.83 -6.10
CA PHE A 6 -16.93 4.19 -5.74
C PHE A 6 -18.45 4.29 -5.82
N ALA A 7 -19.04 3.82 -6.92
CA ALA A 7 -20.48 3.79 -7.10
C ALA A 7 -21.19 2.93 -6.03
N LEU A 8 -20.64 1.77 -5.67
CA LEU A 8 -21.19 0.89 -4.63
C LEU A 8 -21.27 1.57 -3.25
N LEU A 9 -20.30 2.43 -2.92
CA LEU A 9 -20.28 3.18 -1.67
C LEU A 9 -20.94 4.57 -1.79
N GLY A 10 -21.51 4.92 -2.94
CA GLY A 10 -22.10 6.24 -3.18
C GLY A 10 -21.08 7.38 -3.16
N LEU A 11 -19.81 7.08 -3.46
CA LEU A 11 -18.72 8.04 -3.50
C LEU A 11 -18.47 8.53 -4.93
N SER A 12 -17.98 9.77 -5.06
CA SER A 12 -17.45 10.26 -6.33
C SER A 12 -16.08 9.63 -6.62
N PRO A 13 -15.78 9.25 -7.87
CA PRO A 13 -14.46 8.76 -8.26
C PRO A 13 -13.36 9.77 -7.89
N SER A 14 -12.41 9.35 -7.06
CA SER A 14 -11.37 10.23 -6.52
C SER A 14 -10.08 9.46 -6.22
N ALA A 15 -8.95 10.10 -6.51
CA ALA A 15 -7.61 9.65 -6.16
C ALA A 15 -7.33 9.89 -4.66
N ALA A 16 -7.66 11.08 -4.14
CA ALA A 16 -7.53 11.38 -2.72
C ALA A 16 -8.82 11.03 -1.99
N LEU A 17 -8.76 10.00 -1.15
CA LEU A 17 -9.90 9.58 -0.34
C LEU A 17 -9.51 9.56 1.13
N ASN A 18 -10.26 10.33 1.92
CA ASN A 18 -10.11 10.38 3.38
C ASN A 18 -10.68 9.09 3.99
N GLU A 19 -9.96 8.50 4.96
CA GLU A 19 -10.38 7.28 5.65
C GLU A 19 -11.70 7.43 6.41
N GLU A 20 -11.92 8.54 7.12
CA GLU A 20 -13.17 8.83 7.82
C GLU A 20 -14.34 8.92 6.84
N LEU A 21 -14.13 9.54 5.68
CA LEU A 21 -15.14 9.61 4.63
C LEU A 21 -15.48 8.21 4.10
N LEU A 22 -14.47 7.40 3.79
CA LEU A 22 -14.64 6.03 3.32
C LEU A 22 -15.37 5.16 4.35
N GLN A 23 -14.98 5.23 5.62
CA GLN A 23 -15.63 4.49 6.71
C GLN A 23 -17.08 4.93 6.89
N SER A 24 -17.36 6.23 6.84
CA SER A 24 -18.73 6.73 6.95
C SER A 24 -19.62 6.27 5.80
N ALA A 25 -19.10 6.27 4.56
CA ALA A 25 -19.79 5.79 3.38
C ALA A 25 -20.08 4.28 3.47
N TYR A 26 -19.09 3.49 3.90
CA TYR A 26 -19.26 2.05 4.12
C TYR A 26 -20.32 1.75 5.20
N LEU A 27 -20.28 2.43 6.34
CA LEU A 27 -21.27 2.26 7.42
C LEU A 27 -22.69 2.71 7.01
N ASN A 28 -22.79 3.71 6.13
CA ASN A 28 -24.07 4.11 5.55
C ASN A 28 -24.60 3.04 4.59
N ALA A 29 -23.76 2.53 3.68
CA ALA A 29 -24.16 1.54 2.68
C ALA A 29 -24.53 0.17 3.28
N THR A 30 -23.80 -0.26 4.32
CA THR A 30 -24.07 -1.52 5.01
C THR A 30 -25.31 -1.48 5.89
N ARG A 31 -25.73 -0.29 6.34
CA ARG A 31 -26.96 -0.12 7.14
C ARG A 31 -28.22 -0.56 6.40
N SER A 32 -28.24 -0.43 5.07
CA SER A 32 -29.32 -0.90 4.19
C SER A 32 -29.21 -2.37 3.78
N ALA A 33 -28.09 -3.04 4.07
CA ALA A 33 -27.79 -4.40 3.62
C ALA A 33 -27.55 -5.39 4.79
N HIS A 34 -27.84 -4.98 6.03
CA HIS A 34 -27.47 -5.74 7.21
C HIS A 34 -28.19 -7.11 7.26
N PRO A 35 -27.48 -8.24 7.43
CA PRO A 35 -28.06 -9.59 7.36
C PRO A 35 -29.10 -9.89 8.46
N ASP A 36 -29.06 -9.17 9.59
CA ASP A 36 -30.07 -9.28 10.66
C ASP A 36 -31.31 -8.41 10.44
N GLN A 37 -31.37 -7.62 9.36
CA GLN A 37 -32.62 -7.01 8.91
C GLN A 37 -33.38 -8.00 8.02
N TYR A 38 -34.71 -8.01 8.15
CA TYR A 38 -35.57 -8.81 7.29
C TYR A 38 -35.35 -8.42 5.82
N GLY A 39 -34.72 -9.31 5.03
CA GLY A 39 -34.34 -9.04 3.63
C GLY A 39 -32.85 -8.68 3.40
N GLY A 40 -31.95 -8.92 4.36
CA GLY A 40 -30.52 -8.73 4.16
C GLY A 40 -29.93 -9.57 3.01
N ASP A 41 -28.97 -8.99 2.29
CA ASP A 41 -28.36 -9.58 1.10
C ASP A 41 -26.87 -9.86 1.35
N ALA A 42 -26.53 -11.14 1.50
CA ALA A 42 -25.16 -11.58 1.74
C ALA A 42 -24.22 -11.25 0.57
N THR A 43 -24.74 -11.21 -0.66
CA THR A 43 -23.96 -10.86 -1.85
C THR A 43 -23.61 -9.38 -1.80
N LEU A 44 -24.60 -8.52 -1.54
CA LEU A 44 -24.38 -7.08 -1.39
C LEU A 44 -23.43 -6.77 -0.24
N SER A 45 -23.53 -7.47 0.90
CA SER A 45 -22.60 -7.32 2.01
C SER A 45 -21.16 -7.68 1.61
N ALA A 46 -20.96 -8.77 0.86
CA ALA A 46 -19.65 -9.14 0.35
C ALA A 46 -19.10 -8.09 -0.63
N ASP A 47 -19.94 -7.56 -1.52
CA ASP A 47 -19.57 -6.53 -2.50
C ASP A 47 -19.16 -5.21 -1.80
N LEU A 48 -19.89 -4.80 -0.75
CA LEU A 48 -19.55 -3.61 0.04
C LEU A 48 -18.22 -3.77 0.79
N ASN A 49 -17.94 -4.96 1.32
CA ASN A 49 -16.65 -5.26 1.93
C ASN A 49 -15.51 -5.21 0.90
N ALA A 50 -15.73 -5.80 -0.28
CA ALA A 50 -14.76 -5.77 -1.36
C ALA A 50 -14.50 -4.32 -1.85
N ALA A 51 -15.54 -3.49 -1.90
CA ALA A 51 -15.43 -2.07 -2.23
C ALA A 51 -14.59 -1.31 -1.19
N LEU A 52 -14.85 -1.53 0.11
CA LEU A 52 -14.06 -0.95 1.19
C LEU A 52 -12.58 -1.32 1.07
N GLU A 53 -12.26 -2.60 0.94
CA GLU A 53 -10.87 -3.07 0.83
C GLU A 53 -10.19 -2.53 -0.44
N THR A 54 -10.92 -2.42 -1.54
CA THR A 54 -10.42 -1.82 -2.79
C THR A 54 -10.05 -0.36 -2.60
N LEU A 55 -10.88 0.43 -1.93
CA LEU A 55 -10.69 1.89 -1.80
C LEU A 55 -9.77 2.30 -0.63
N LYS A 56 -9.54 1.40 0.33
CA LYS A 56 -8.76 1.66 1.55
C LYS A 56 -7.30 2.01 1.26
N SER A 57 -6.62 1.20 0.45
CA SER A 57 -5.23 1.48 0.07
C SER A 57 -5.19 2.37 -1.18
N PRO A 58 -4.36 3.42 -1.23
CA PRO A 58 -4.19 4.22 -2.44
C PRO A 58 -3.69 3.37 -3.62
N VAL A 59 -2.96 2.26 -3.39
CA VAL A 59 -2.49 1.38 -4.47
C VAL A 59 -3.65 0.72 -5.21
N THR A 60 -4.61 0.15 -4.47
CA THR A 60 -5.76 -0.55 -5.03
C THR A 60 -6.83 0.43 -5.48
N ARG A 61 -7.00 1.55 -4.75
CA ARG A 61 -7.91 2.64 -5.11
C ARG A 61 -7.55 3.25 -6.45
N LEU A 62 -6.29 3.65 -6.63
CA LEU A 62 -5.85 4.26 -7.90
C LEU A 62 -5.93 3.27 -9.06
N LYS A 63 -5.59 1.99 -8.82
CA LYS A 63 -5.74 0.95 -9.83
C LYS A 63 -7.20 0.83 -10.29
N HIS A 64 -8.12 0.70 -9.34
CA HIS A 64 -9.55 0.61 -9.60
C HIS A 64 -10.07 1.86 -10.31
N LEU A 65 -9.69 3.04 -9.84
CA LEU A 65 -10.05 4.32 -10.46
C LEU A 65 -9.65 4.40 -11.94
N ILE A 66 -8.41 4.01 -12.27
CA ILE A 66 -7.91 4.00 -13.65
C ILE A 66 -8.67 2.98 -14.51
N GLU A 67 -8.90 1.77 -13.99
CA GLU A 67 -9.57 0.68 -14.71
C GLU A 67 -11.07 0.95 -14.99
N GLN A 68 -11.75 1.72 -14.13
CA GLN A 68 -13.17 2.03 -14.29
C GLN A 68 -13.43 3.30 -15.11
N HIS A 69 -12.53 4.28 -15.06
CA HIS A 69 -12.79 5.63 -15.59
C HIS A 69 -11.84 6.06 -16.71
N SER A 70 -10.97 5.17 -17.20
CA SER A 70 -10.08 5.46 -18.31
C SER A 70 -9.82 4.24 -19.19
N ASP A 71 -9.49 4.49 -20.45
CA ASP A 71 -8.98 3.47 -21.38
C ASP A 71 -7.44 3.40 -21.38
N THR A 72 -6.79 3.94 -20.35
CA THR A 72 -5.32 4.01 -20.31
C THR A 72 -4.70 2.61 -20.20
N PRO A 73 -3.88 2.17 -21.18
CA PRO A 73 -3.30 0.85 -21.14
C PRO A 73 -2.24 0.72 -20.04
N TRP A 74 -2.21 -0.43 -19.36
CA TRP A 74 -1.18 -0.75 -18.38
C TRP A 74 0.19 -0.90 -19.05
N ARG A 75 1.18 -0.16 -18.54
CA ARG A 75 2.57 -0.18 -19.00
C ARG A 75 3.54 -0.18 -17.83
N ALA A 76 4.75 -0.65 -18.08
CA ALA A 76 5.85 -0.51 -17.13
C ALA A 76 6.16 0.98 -16.92
N VAL A 77 6.14 1.41 -15.67
CA VAL A 77 6.51 2.77 -15.28
C VAL A 77 7.95 2.74 -14.77
N PRO A 78 8.86 3.55 -15.34
CA PRO A 78 10.23 3.61 -14.87
C PRO A 78 10.28 4.21 -13.45
N LEU A 79 11.20 3.69 -12.64
CA LEU A 79 11.52 4.26 -11.33
C LEU A 79 12.18 5.63 -11.53
N ASP A 80 11.72 6.63 -10.78
CA ASP A 80 12.42 7.91 -10.72
C ASP A 80 13.67 7.82 -9.82
N ALA A 81 14.48 8.87 -9.82
CA ALA A 81 15.73 8.90 -9.06
C ALA A 81 15.52 8.67 -7.54
N ALA A 82 14.42 9.17 -6.98
CA ALA A 82 14.13 9.02 -5.56
C ALA A 82 13.81 7.56 -5.21
N LEU A 83 12.95 6.89 -5.99
CA LEU A 83 12.64 5.48 -5.82
C LEU A 83 13.85 4.59 -6.11
N MET A 84 14.67 4.92 -7.10
CA MET A 84 15.92 4.21 -7.38
C MET A 84 16.88 4.24 -6.18
N SER A 85 17.04 5.39 -5.53
CA SER A 85 17.89 5.50 -4.33
C SER A 85 17.39 4.62 -3.17
N LEU A 86 16.07 4.50 -2.99
CA LEU A 86 15.50 3.58 -2.01
C LEU A 86 15.72 2.11 -2.41
N PHE A 87 15.47 1.78 -3.68
CA PHE A 87 15.66 0.43 -4.23
C PHE A 87 17.09 -0.10 -4.02
N GLU A 88 18.09 0.74 -4.28
CA GLU A 88 19.52 0.41 -4.11
C GLU A 88 19.88 0.07 -2.66
N LYS A 89 19.11 0.58 -1.67
CA LYS A 89 19.31 0.27 -0.24
C LYS A 89 18.53 -0.96 0.21
N VAL A 90 17.31 -1.16 -0.27
CA VAL A 90 16.41 -2.25 0.16
C VAL A 90 17.03 -3.62 -0.12
N GLY A 91 17.49 -3.86 -1.35
CA GLY A 91 18.00 -5.17 -1.76
C GLY A 91 19.16 -5.67 -0.90
N PRO A 92 20.28 -4.92 -0.81
CA PRO A 92 21.42 -5.29 0.01
C PRO A 92 21.07 -5.48 1.49
N LEU A 93 20.25 -4.59 2.07
CA LEU A 93 19.88 -4.69 3.48
C LEU A 93 19.08 -5.95 3.77
N LEU A 94 18.08 -6.28 2.94
CA LEU A 94 17.33 -7.53 3.07
C LEU A 94 18.23 -8.75 2.94
N GLN A 95 19.21 -8.72 2.02
CA GLN A 95 20.18 -9.81 1.89
C GLN A 95 21.05 -9.96 3.15
N SER A 96 21.53 -8.85 3.72
CA SER A 96 22.29 -8.87 4.98
C SER A 96 21.48 -9.46 6.13
N VAL A 97 20.20 -9.13 6.24
CA VAL A 97 19.28 -9.73 7.23
C VAL A 97 19.15 -11.23 7.02
N GLN A 98 18.93 -11.69 5.79
CA GLN A 98 18.81 -13.13 5.50
C GLN A 98 20.08 -13.91 5.84
N VAL A 99 21.26 -13.33 5.55
CA VAL A 99 22.55 -13.92 5.94
C VAL A 99 22.67 -13.97 7.46
N PHE A 100 22.31 -12.90 8.16
CA PHE A 100 22.34 -12.84 9.61
C PHE A 100 21.40 -13.86 10.27
N LEU A 101 20.15 -13.99 9.79
CA LEU A 101 19.18 -14.95 10.32
C LEU A 101 19.69 -16.38 10.23
N LYS A 102 20.36 -16.75 9.12
CA LYS A 102 21.02 -18.05 8.99
C LYS A 102 22.13 -18.23 10.03
N LYS A 103 22.97 -17.22 10.26
CA LYS A 103 23.99 -17.26 11.32
C LYS A 103 23.36 -17.42 12.71
N LYS A 104 22.31 -16.64 13.02
CA LYS A 104 21.57 -16.68 14.29
C LYS A 104 20.98 -18.06 14.57
N GLN A 105 20.42 -18.72 13.56
CA GLN A 105 19.90 -20.09 13.68
C GLN A 105 20.99 -21.12 14.03
N THR A 106 22.22 -20.94 13.54
CA THR A 106 23.34 -21.85 13.83
C THR A 106 24.02 -21.58 15.18
N ALA A 107 23.77 -20.43 15.81
CA ALA A 107 24.35 -20.06 17.09
C ALA A 107 23.60 -20.75 18.25
N THR A 108 24.08 -21.91 18.70
CA THR A 108 23.41 -22.73 19.72
C THR A 108 23.81 -22.41 21.15
N THR A 109 24.93 -21.70 21.36
CA THR A 109 25.45 -21.37 22.70
C THR A 109 25.14 -19.94 23.11
N ALA A 110 25.01 -19.67 24.41
CA ALA A 110 24.77 -18.32 24.93
C ALA A 110 25.85 -17.32 24.50
N LEU A 111 27.13 -17.75 24.49
CA LEU A 111 28.25 -16.91 24.03
C LEU A 111 28.15 -16.61 22.53
N SER A 112 27.87 -17.61 21.69
CA SER A 112 27.72 -17.38 20.24
C SER A 112 26.56 -16.45 19.91
N LYS A 113 25.44 -16.54 20.66
CA LYS A 113 24.32 -15.60 20.55
C LYS A 113 24.69 -14.19 21.00
N ALA A 114 25.40 -14.05 22.12
CA ALA A 114 25.83 -12.74 22.62
C ALA A 114 26.74 -12.00 21.63
N LEU A 115 27.61 -12.72 20.91
CA LEU A 115 28.48 -12.15 19.87
C LEU A 115 27.70 -11.60 18.66
N LEU A 116 26.47 -12.06 18.43
CA LEU A 116 25.61 -11.61 17.33
C LEU A 116 24.77 -10.37 17.67
N ALA A 117 24.59 -10.05 18.95
CA ALA A 117 23.69 -8.99 19.40
C ALA A 117 24.03 -7.61 18.80
N GLY A 118 25.33 -7.31 18.61
CA GLY A 118 25.77 -6.06 17.97
C GLY A 118 25.46 -6.01 16.47
N GLU A 119 25.55 -7.12 15.75
CA GLU A 119 25.15 -7.19 14.33
C GLU A 119 23.63 -7.07 14.19
N GLU A 120 22.87 -7.74 15.07
CA GLU A 120 21.41 -7.68 15.15
C GLU A 120 20.89 -6.27 15.34
N MET A 121 21.43 -5.54 16.34
CA MET A 121 21.04 -4.18 16.65
C MET A 121 21.25 -3.24 15.45
N ARG A 122 22.42 -3.32 14.80
CA ARG A 122 22.71 -2.50 13.62
C ARG A 122 21.79 -2.79 12.45
N LEU A 123 21.46 -4.06 12.20
CA LEU A 123 20.53 -4.43 11.14
C LEU A 123 19.12 -3.93 11.43
N ARG A 124 18.69 -4.00 12.69
CA ARG A 124 17.40 -3.47 13.13
C ARG A 124 17.33 -1.95 12.93
N GLU A 125 18.33 -1.21 13.41
CA GLU A 125 18.40 0.25 13.24
C GLU A 125 18.39 0.64 11.75
N ALA A 126 19.15 -0.06 10.90
CA ALA A 126 19.16 0.19 9.47
C ALA A 126 17.80 -0.09 8.80
N LEU A 127 17.08 -1.14 9.22
CA LEU A 127 15.74 -1.46 8.73
C LEU A 127 14.71 -0.41 9.18
N GLU A 128 14.78 0.04 10.44
CA GLU A 128 13.88 1.06 10.98
C GLU A 128 14.09 2.41 10.26
N GLU A 129 15.34 2.81 10.05
CA GLU A 129 15.69 4.02 9.31
C GLU A 129 15.21 3.96 7.85
N LEU A 130 15.50 2.86 7.14
CA LEU A 130 15.03 2.69 5.76
C LEU A 130 13.49 2.60 5.69
N GLY A 131 12.86 1.96 6.67
CA GLY A 131 11.41 1.91 6.81
C GLY A 131 10.81 3.30 6.96
N SER A 132 11.41 4.17 7.78
CA SER A 132 11.00 5.56 7.93
C SER A 132 11.13 6.36 6.62
N GLN A 133 12.24 6.19 5.88
CA GLN A 133 12.42 6.84 4.58
C GLN A 133 11.34 6.41 3.56
N ILE A 134 10.99 5.12 3.53
CA ILE A 134 9.93 4.59 2.67
C ILE A 134 8.55 5.11 3.08
N GLU A 135 8.27 5.19 4.39
CA GLU A 135 7.02 5.74 4.91
C GLU A 135 6.88 7.23 4.57
N ASN A 136 7.95 8.01 4.70
CA ASN A 136 7.94 9.42 4.33
C ASN A 136 7.67 9.61 2.83
N ALA A 137 8.28 8.79 1.97
CA ALA A 137 8.01 8.80 0.54
C ALA A 137 6.54 8.45 0.23
N TRP A 138 5.97 7.50 0.96
CA TRP A 138 4.55 7.14 0.84
C TRP A 138 3.64 8.31 1.20
N LEU A 139 3.83 8.90 2.39
CA LEU A 139 3.01 10.02 2.89
C LEU A 139 3.12 11.25 1.98
N GLN A 140 4.31 11.52 1.44
CA GLN A 140 4.50 12.58 0.46
C GLN A 140 3.68 12.35 -0.81
N MET A 141 3.70 11.13 -1.37
CA MET A 141 2.89 10.81 -2.56
C MET A 141 1.40 10.89 -2.28
N GLU A 142 0.95 10.38 -1.13
CA GLU A 142 -0.46 10.41 -0.75
C GLU A 142 -0.97 11.86 -0.55
N SER A 143 -0.16 12.74 0.04
CA SER A 143 -0.51 14.16 0.20
C SER A 143 -0.67 14.92 -1.13
N GLN A 144 -0.10 14.39 -2.21
CA GLN A 144 -0.15 14.98 -3.55
C GLN A 144 -1.31 14.44 -4.41
N LEU A 145 -2.17 13.57 -3.87
CA LEU A 145 -3.28 13.00 -4.63
C LEU A 145 -4.41 14.01 -4.89
N GLY A 146 -4.66 14.96 -3.97
CA GLY A 146 -5.81 15.87 -4.04
C GLY A 146 -5.92 16.68 -5.36
N PRO A 147 -4.83 17.26 -5.88
CA PRO A 147 -4.85 17.97 -7.16
C PRO A 147 -5.33 17.14 -8.37
N TYR A 148 -5.20 15.80 -8.33
CA TYR A 148 -5.69 14.94 -9.41
C TYR A 148 -7.22 14.90 -9.48
N ASP A 149 -7.91 15.05 -8.35
CA ASP A 149 -9.38 14.98 -8.30
C ASP A 149 -10.05 16.11 -9.10
N ALA A 150 -9.50 17.32 -9.00
CA ALA A 150 -9.97 18.45 -9.79
C ALA A 150 -9.77 18.24 -11.30
N ARG A 151 -8.65 17.62 -11.68
CA ARG A 151 -8.33 17.31 -13.08
C ARG A 151 -9.24 16.21 -13.63
N ILE A 152 -9.51 15.17 -12.84
CA ILE A 152 -10.52 14.14 -13.16
C ILE A 152 -11.88 14.81 -13.40
N ALA A 153 -12.33 15.67 -12.47
CA ALA A 153 -13.63 16.34 -12.58
C ALA A 153 -13.73 17.27 -13.81
N SER A 154 -12.61 17.85 -14.25
CA SER A 154 -12.54 18.67 -15.45
C SER A 154 -12.48 17.89 -16.78
N GLY A 155 -12.35 16.56 -16.72
CA GLY A 155 -12.20 15.70 -17.90
C GLY A 155 -10.82 15.74 -18.55
N ASP A 156 -9.76 16.08 -17.79
CA ASP A 156 -8.40 16.08 -18.31
C ASP A 156 -7.89 14.65 -18.56
N GLU A 157 -7.80 14.24 -19.82
CA GLU A 157 -7.32 12.90 -20.20
C GLU A 157 -5.86 12.63 -19.83
N HIS A 158 -5.03 13.67 -19.64
CA HIS A 158 -3.62 13.50 -19.25
C HIS A 158 -3.46 13.08 -17.78
N VAL A 159 -4.52 13.18 -16.98
CA VAL A 159 -4.51 12.78 -15.57
C VAL A 159 -4.24 11.28 -15.41
N TRP A 160 -4.71 10.45 -16.34
CA TRP A 160 -4.69 8.99 -16.19
C TRP A 160 -3.30 8.37 -16.33
N PRO A 161 -2.48 8.73 -17.34
CA PRO A 161 -1.09 8.25 -17.40
C PRO A 161 -0.24 8.73 -16.22
N GLU A 162 -0.54 9.91 -15.66
CA GLU A 162 0.15 10.41 -14.47
C GLU A 162 -0.26 9.63 -13.20
N LEU A 163 -1.57 9.40 -13.01
CA LEU A 163 -2.07 8.57 -11.91
C LEU A 163 -1.56 7.13 -11.99
N GLN A 164 -1.41 6.58 -13.19
CA GLN A 164 -0.77 5.28 -13.40
C GLN A 164 0.68 5.28 -12.89
N ALA A 165 1.42 6.37 -13.13
CA ALA A 165 2.79 6.48 -12.64
C ALA A 165 2.83 6.56 -11.10
N VAL A 166 1.93 7.33 -10.49
CA VAL A 166 1.79 7.41 -9.03
C VAL A 166 1.39 6.06 -8.43
N GLN A 167 0.43 5.36 -9.04
CA GLN A 167 -0.02 4.03 -8.63
C GLN A 167 1.13 3.03 -8.64
N ALA A 168 1.94 3.00 -9.70
CA ALA A 168 3.09 2.10 -9.79
C ALA A 168 4.13 2.38 -8.70
N ARG A 169 4.43 3.66 -8.42
CA ARG A 169 5.37 4.06 -7.36
C ARG A 169 4.87 3.63 -5.98
N LEU A 170 3.60 3.89 -5.66
CA LEU A 170 2.98 3.42 -4.42
C LEU A 170 2.99 1.89 -4.31
N ALA A 171 2.81 1.17 -5.41
CA ALA A 171 2.89 -0.29 -5.41
C ALA A 171 4.30 -0.80 -5.04
N TYR A 172 5.37 -0.17 -5.54
CA TYR A 172 6.75 -0.46 -5.13
C TYR A 172 6.97 -0.18 -3.65
N LEU A 173 6.56 1.00 -3.17
CA LEU A 173 6.68 1.37 -1.75
C LEU A 173 5.92 0.39 -0.85
N SER A 174 4.69 0.02 -1.20
CA SER A 174 3.88 -0.98 -0.47
C SER A 174 4.62 -2.31 -0.33
N LYS A 175 5.22 -2.79 -1.43
CA LYS A 175 6.03 -4.02 -1.42
C LYS A 175 7.22 -3.90 -0.48
N TRP A 176 7.97 -2.80 -0.54
CA TRP A 176 9.14 -2.62 0.32
C TRP A 176 8.76 -2.47 1.80
N ARG A 177 7.68 -1.75 2.13
CA ARG A 177 7.15 -1.68 3.51
C ARG A 177 6.86 -3.07 4.07
N ALA A 178 6.22 -3.93 3.27
CA ALA A 178 5.95 -5.32 3.67
C ALA A 178 7.24 -6.12 3.92
N GLN A 179 8.23 -6.01 3.03
CA GLN A 179 9.52 -6.70 3.16
C GLN A 179 10.32 -6.22 4.38
N ILE A 180 10.35 -4.91 4.65
CA ILE A 180 11.02 -4.34 5.83
C ILE A 180 10.34 -4.82 7.12
N ARG A 181 9.01 -4.81 7.16
CA ARG A 181 8.25 -5.33 8.32
C ARG A 181 8.54 -6.81 8.56
N GLU A 182 8.56 -7.63 7.51
CA GLU A 182 8.90 -9.05 7.60
C GLU A 182 10.33 -9.26 8.09
N ALA A 183 11.29 -8.50 7.59
CA ALA A 183 12.68 -8.55 8.03
C ALA A 183 12.84 -8.18 9.51
N LEU A 184 12.16 -7.11 9.97
CA LEU A 184 12.15 -6.71 11.37
C LEU A 184 11.53 -7.79 12.28
N LEU A 185 10.40 -8.39 11.86
CA LEU A 185 9.80 -9.51 12.56
C LEU A 185 10.76 -10.69 12.67
N GLY A 186 11.46 -11.03 11.59
CA GLY A 186 12.46 -12.09 11.58
C GLY A 186 13.60 -11.88 12.58
N LEU A 187 14.01 -10.64 12.83
CA LEU A 187 15.04 -10.33 13.83
C LEU A 187 14.53 -10.46 15.27
N MET A 188 13.22 -10.28 15.52
CA MET A 188 12.65 -10.39 16.88
C MET A 188 12.41 -11.84 17.34
N LEU A 189 12.38 -12.79 16.40
CA LEU A 189 12.21 -14.22 16.65
C LEU A 189 13.56 -14.92 16.88
#